data_AF-A0A7C3KIP4-F1
#
_entry.id   AF-A0A7C3KIP4-F1
#
_cell.length_a   1.000
_cell.length_b   1.000
_cell.length_c   1.000
_cell.angle_alpha   90.00
_cell.angle_beta   90.00
_cell.angle_gamma   90.00
#
_symmetry.space_group_name_H-M   'P 1'
#
loop_
_entity.id
_entity.type
_entity.pdbx_description
1 polymer ?
#
loop_
_entity_poly.entity_id
_entity_poly.type
_entity_poly.pdbx_seq_one_letter_code
_entity_poly.pdbx_strand_id
1 'polypeptide(L)'
;MKFQVLNGSSRGLKPALVLMILTSLLTVSFSTTTAKISQAQLSFSTVAPRSQQLIARKPVRLPGSVKTAVFKRFAREFNVSTKKLRVVSFSQETWPDTCLGLAKPEQACGAMMVEGWRLLVSDGSLSRIYRTDRTGSYVDVEDISNLGSLPKAVADKVLAFAAKDLGLPVSQLKVAEGRSQVWDGCMGVAGPNQACTMIAMPGWQVIVTGPKQQYWVYHLTQSVEQIKRNPTTSGQGNVVPSFWSPAPSPAPTQEEILFQSVTSGGFAGQTYRTMLMRDGRLLRVDLQGESATSPKLIRRVSDQQMQAFIQTLQNQELGDFIGFSYLPTAGADYFTIALMTPDGNQGIQYADIIQDQTPPKLQKTIQAWDQLSRSDAP
;
A
#
# COMPACT_ATOMS: atom_id res chain seq x y z
N MET A 1 26.16 56.35 -15.64
CA MET A 1 25.65 57.70 -16.01
C MET A 1 24.30 57.54 -16.70
N LYS A 2 23.25 58.34 -16.52
CA LYS A 2 22.82 59.32 -15.52
C LYS A 2 21.31 59.55 -15.81
N PHE A 3 20.51 59.66 -14.75
CA PHE A 3 19.07 59.98 -14.61
C PHE A 3 18.47 61.12 -15.48
N GLN A 4 17.14 61.06 -15.69
CA GLN A 4 16.04 62.03 -15.31
C GLN A 4 14.88 61.95 -16.35
N VAL A 5 13.59 61.67 -16.06
CA VAL A 5 12.53 62.20 -15.16
C VAL A 5 11.99 63.59 -15.53
N LEU A 6 10.71 63.64 -15.92
CA LEU A 6 9.68 64.68 -15.67
C LEU A 6 8.32 63.94 -15.73
N ASN A 7 7.51 63.70 -14.70
CA ASN A 7 6.90 64.49 -13.61
C ASN A 7 5.69 65.35 -14.05
N GLY A 8 4.52 65.11 -13.43
CA GLY A 8 3.30 65.90 -13.57
C GLY A 8 2.20 65.37 -12.64
N SER A 9 1.88 66.11 -11.60
CA SER A 9 1.10 65.70 -10.43
C SER A 9 -0.02 66.69 -10.12
N SER A 10 -1.16 66.14 -9.66
CA SER A 10 -2.02 66.64 -8.58
C SER A 10 -3.14 67.69 -8.82
N ARG A 11 -4.19 67.47 -7.99
CA ARG A 11 -5.24 68.39 -7.48
C ARG A 11 -6.42 68.63 -8.44
N GLY A 12 -7.70 68.47 -8.10
CA GLY A 12 -8.39 68.47 -6.80
C GLY A 12 -9.38 69.64 -6.78
N LEU A 13 -10.68 69.38 -6.51
CA LEU A 13 -11.64 70.15 -5.69
C LEU A 13 -13.11 69.87 -6.09
N LYS A 14 -13.93 69.56 -5.07
CA LYS A 14 -15.41 69.77 -5.04
C LYS A 14 -15.67 71.25 -4.65
N PRO A 15 -16.87 71.84 -4.86
CA PRO A 15 -17.90 71.76 -3.82
C PRO A 15 -19.40 71.85 -4.26
N ALA A 16 -20.26 71.51 -3.28
CA ALA A 16 -21.57 72.09 -2.93
C ALA A 16 -22.85 71.88 -3.80
N LEU A 17 -23.67 70.92 -3.33
CA LEU A 17 -25.04 71.05 -2.78
C LEU A 17 -25.99 72.13 -3.35
N VAL A 18 -27.11 71.70 -3.97
CA VAL A 18 -28.45 72.29 -3.76
C VAL A 18 -29.49 71.17 -3.75
N LEU A 19 -30.28 71.15 -2.68
CA LEU A 19 -31.38 70.25 -2.38
C LEU A 19 -32.68 70.82 -2.99
N MET A 20 -33.44 70.03 -3.75
CA MET A 20 -34.90 70.18 -3.82
C MET A 20 -35.57 68.82 -3.80
N ILE A 21 -36.36 68.62 -2.74
CA ILE A 21 -37.25 67.50 -2.52
C ILE A 21 -38.52 67.75 -3.35
N LEU A 22 -38.95 66.79 -4.16
CA LEU A 22 -40.38 66.64 -4.46
C LEU A 22 -40.74 65.16 -4.64
N THR A 23 -41.68 64.75 -3.82
CA THR A 23 -42.24 63.42 -3.61
C THR A 23 -43.09 62.96 -4.78
N SER A 24 -42.88 61.73 -5.25
CA SER A 24 -43.96 60.90 -5.82
C SER A 24 -43.70 59.43 -5.50
N LEU A 25 -44.60 58.86 -4.68
CA LEU A 25 -44.66 57.44 -4.36
C LEU A 25 -45.11 56.65 -5.60
N LEU A 26 -44.26 55.74 -6.05
CA LEU A 26 -44.65 54.57 -6.83
C LEU A 26 -44.02 53.36 -6.15
N THR A 27 -44.77 52.73 -5.26
CA THR A 27 -44.44 51.44 -4.68
C THR A 27 -44.60 50.37 -5.77
N VAL A 28 -43.52 50.07 -6.48
CA VAL A 28 -43.40 48.81 -7.23
C VAL A 28 -42.96 47.77 -6.22
N SER A 29 -43.88 46.88 -5.84
CA SER A 29 -43.58 45.69 -5.06
C SER A 29 -42.74 44.75 -5.93
N PHE A 30 -41.42 44.89 -5.87
CA PHE A 30 -40.50 43.86 -6.34
C PHE A 30 -40.57 42.69 -5.37
N SER A 31 -41.35 41.68 -5.71
CA SER A 31 -41.18 40.35 -5.14
C SER A 31 -39.81 39.84 -5.58
N THR A 32 -38.79 40.03 -4.73
CA THR A 32 -37.50 39.36 -4.89
C THR A 32 -37.71 37.88 -4.59
N THR A 33 -38.09 37.12 -5.61
CA THR A 33 -37.99 35.67 -5.56
C THR A 33 -36.51 35.34 -5.44
N THR A 34 -36.04 35.17 -4.21
CA THR A 34 -34.73 34.60 -3.94
C THR A 34 -34.78 33.16 -4.44
N ALA A 35 -34.32 32.95 -5.66
CA ALA A 35 -34.01 31.62 -6.16
C ALA A 35 -32.98 31.02 -5.19
N LYS A 36 -33.42 30.10 -4.35
CA LYS A 36 -32.53 29.23 -3.58
C LYS A 36 -31.72 28.46 -4.60
N ILE A 37 -30.50 28.93 -4.88
CA ILE A 37 -29.49 28.12 -5.54
C ILE A 37 -29.23 26.98 -4.56
N SER A 38 -29.89 25.85 -4.82
CA SER A 38 -29.61 24.61 -4.13
C SER A 38 -28.18 24.26 -4.49
N GLN A 39 -27.25 24.50 -3.57
CA GLN A 39 -25.92 23.96 -3.66
C GLN A 39 -26.09 22.45 -3.59
N ALA A 40 -26.12 21.80 -4.76
CA ALA A 40 -25.91 20.36 -4.83
C ALA A 40 -24.55 20.13 -4.19
N GLN A 41 -24.56 19.67 -2.93
CA GLN A 41 -23.37 19.19 -2.27
C GLN A 41 -22.87 18.03 -3.12
N LEU A 42 -21.84 18.29 -3.93
CA LEU A 42 -20.99 17.26 -4.49
C LEU A 42 -20.52 16.45 -3.30
N SER A 43 -21.19 15.32 -3.09
CA SER A 43 -20.84 14.34 -2.09
C SER A 43 -19.59 13.66 -2.60
N PHE A 44 -18.44 14.32 -2.45
CA PHE A 44 -17.17 13.63 -2.57
C PHE A 44 -17.19 12.55 -1.50
N SER A 45 -17.33 11.28 -1.91
CA SER A 45 -17.07 10.16 -1.02
C SER A 45 -15.68 10.42 -0.42
N THR A 46 -15.63 10.74 0.87
CA THR A 46 -14.40 10.94 1.61
C THR A 46 -13.66 9.61 1.61
N VAL A 47 -12.75 9.43 0.67
CA VAL A 47 -11.95 8.20 0.58
C VAL A 47 -11.05 8.16 1.80
N ALA A 48 -11.17 7.12 2.61
CA ALA A 48 -10.35 6.96 3.80
C ALA A 48 -8.84 6.89 3.41
N PRO A 49 -7.94 7.45 4.23
CA PRO A 49 -6.48 7.31 4.08
C PRO A 49 -6.03 5.85 3.89
N ARG A 50 -4.94 5.64 3.13
CA ARG A 50 -4.42 4.30 2.80
C ARG A 50 -4.20 3.40 4.03
N SER A 51 -3.57 3.92 5.09
CA SER A 51 -3.40 3.18 6.34
C SER A 51 -4.73 2.85 7.04
N GLN A 52 -5.74 3.72 6.94
CA GLN A 52 -7.08 3.45 7.46
C GLN A 52 -7.78 2.35 6.66
N GLN A 53 -7.63 2.34 5.34
CA GLN A 53 -8.17 1.28 4.49
C GLN A 53 -7.57 -0.10 4.84
N LEU A 54 -6.27 -0.17 5.17
CA LEU A 54 -5.61 -1.44 5.51
C LEU A 54 -6.16 -2.08 6.80
N ILE A 55 -6.50 -1.28 7.80
CA ILE A 55 -7.04 -1.76 9.09
C ILE A 55 -8.58 -1.83 9.12
N ALA A 56 -9.26 -1.08 8.25
CA ALA A 56 -10.72 -1.05 8.14
C ALA A 56 -11.28 -2.10 7.17
N ARG A 57 -10.42 -2.76 6.37
CA ARG A 57 -10.83 -3.83 5.45
C ARG A 57 -11.58 -4.92 6.21
N LYS A 58 -12.86 -5.11 5.84
CA LYS A 58 -13.60 -6.32 6.21
C LYS A 58 -12.90 -7.51 5.55
N PRO A 59 -12.80 -8.66 6.23
CA PRO A 59 -12.19 -9.84 5.63
C PRO A 59 -12.92 -10.22 4.35
N VAL A 60 -12.18 -10.21 3.26
CA VAL A 60 -12.69 -10.54 1.93
C VAL A 60 -12.74 -12.06 1.83
N ARG A 61 -13.88 -12.62 1.42
CA ARG A 61 -14.05 -14.07 1.24
C ARG A 61 -13.72 -14.45 -0.19
N LEU A 62 -12.80 -15.40 -0.37
CA LEU A 62 -12.47 -15.95 -1.68
C LEU A 62 -13.68 -16.73 -2.26
N PRO A 63 -14.20 -16.38 -3.46
CA PRO A 63 -15.28 -17.11 -4.08
C PRO A 63 -14.88 -18.56 -4.37
N GLY A 64 -15.81 -19.49 -4.11
CA GLY A 64 -15.59 -20.91 -4.39
C GLY A 64 -15.31 -21.20 -5.87
N SER A 65 -15.85 -20.39 -6.78
CA SER A 65 -15.57 -20.47 -8.22
C SER A 65 -14.11 -20.19 -8.54
N VAL A 66 -13.54 -19.13 -7.95
CA VAL A 66 -12.14 -18.73 -8.12
C VAL A 66 -11.22 -19.82 -7.57
N LYS A 67 -11.47 -20.28 -6.33
CA LYS A 67 -10.72 -21.40 -5.73
C LYS A 67 -10.72 -22.63 -6.65
N THR A 68 -11.90 -22.98 -7.17
CA THR A 68 -12.06 -24.14 -8.06
C THR A 68 -11.30 -23.97 -9.38
N ALA A 69 -11.38 -22.77 -9.99
CA ALA A 69 -10.69 -22.48 -11.25
C ALA A 69 -9.18 -22.57 -11.10
N VAL A 70 -8.62 -21.99 -10.03
CA VAL A 70 -7.19 -22.03 -9.74
C VAL A 70 -6.73 -23.46 -9.42
N PHE A 71 -7.49 -24.20 -8.61
CA PHE A 71 -7.15 -25.61 -8.31
C PHE A 71 -7.15 -26.47 -9.58
N LYS A 72 -8.11 -26.26 -10.48
CA LYS A 72 -8.13 -26.95 -11.78
C LYS A 72 -6.95 -26.54 -12.66
N ARG A 73 -6.47 -25.29 -12.59
CA ARG A 73 -5.27 -24.86 -13.32
C ARG A 73 -4.02 -25.52 -12.77
N PHE A 74 -3.79 -25.45 -11.45
CA PHE A 74 -2.65 -26.09 -10.78
C PHE A 74 -2.62 -27.60 -11.03
N ALA A 75 -3.75 -28.28 -10.82
CA ALA A 75 -3.86 -29.73 -11.01
C ALA A 75 -3.49 -30.17 -12.43
N ARG A 76 -3.88 -29.38 -13.45
CA ARG A 76 -3.53 -29.64 -14.85
C ARG A 76 -2.04 -29.41 -15.14
N GLU A 77 -1.44 -28.40 -14.51
CA GLU A 77 -0.04 -28.03 -14.72
C GLU A 77 0.93 -29.03 -14.10
N PHE A 78 0.63 -29.55 -12.90
CA PHE A 78 1.52 -30.43 -12.15
C PHE A 78 1.04 -31.88 -12.03
N ASN A 79 -0.06 -32.23 -12.70
CA ASN A 79 -0.67 -33.56 -12.65
C ASN A 79 -0.94 -34.07 -11.22
N VAL A 80 -1.52 -33.22 -10.38
CA VAL A 80 -1.87 -33.53 -8.98
C VAL A 80 -3.38 -33.49 -8.74
N SER A 81 -3.85 -34.22 -7.74
CA SER A 81 -5.26 -34.20 -7.35
C SER A 81 -5.65 -32.88 -6.69
N THR A 82 -6.76 -32.28 -7.11
CA THR A 82 -7.31 -31.06 -6.49
C THR A 82 -7.64 -31.24 -5.00
N LYS A 83 -7.86 -32.47 -4.53
CA LYS A 83 -8.09 -32.79 -3.11
C LYS A 83 -6.87 -32.57 -2.23
N LYS A 84 -5.66 -32.59 -2.82
CA LYS A 84 -4.39 -32.32 -2.13
C LYS A 84 -4.04 -30.82 -2.11
N LEU A 85 -4.78 -30.01 -2.86
CA LEU A 85 -4.51 -28.58 -2.99
C LEU A 85 -5.17 -27.79 -1.87
N ARG A 86 -4.46 -26.77 -1.39
CA ARG A 86 -4.99 -25.79 -0.45
C ARG A 86 -4.72 -24.37 -0.97
N VAL A 87 -5.69 -23.50 -0.70
CA VAL A 87 -5.45 -22.06 -0.82
C VAL A 87 -4.64 -21.68 0.40
N VAL A 88 -3.52 -21.06 0.10
CA VAL A 88 -2.46 -20.77 1.03
C VAL A 88 -2.64 -19.34 1.55
N SER A 89 -2.92 -18.41 0.62
CA SER A 89 -3.23 -17.00 0.84
C SER A 89 -3.92 -16.47 -0.42
N PHE A 90 -4.65 -15.37 -0.30
CA PHE A 90 -5.28 -14.70 -1.44
C PHE A 90 -5.51 -13.21 -1.19
N SER A 91 -5.31 -12.35 -2.17
CA SER A 91 -5.73 -10.95 -2.09
C SER A 91 -6.65 -10.60 -3.25
N GLN A 92 -7.59 -9.69 -3.01
CA GLN A 92 -8.31 -9.05 -4.10
C GLN A 92 -7.42 -7.94 -4.66
N GLU A 93 -7.18 -7.97 -5.97
CA GLU A 93 -6.33 -7.01 -6.68
C GLU A 93 -7.08 -6.44 -7.88
N THR A 94 -6.55 -5.37 -8.46
CA THR A 94 -7.00 -4.87 -9.76
C THR A 94 -5.84 -4.92 -10.73
N TRP A 95 -6.07 -5.50 -11.90
CA TRP A 95 -5.04 -5.74 -12.91
C TRP A 95 -5.03 -4.65 -13.98
N PRO A 96 -3.85 -4.37 -14.58
CA PRO A 96 -3.68 -3.31 -15.57
C PRO A 96 -4.36 -3.55 -16.91
N ASP A 97 -4.64 -4.81 -17.25
CA ASP A 97 -5.10 -5.24 -18.57
C ASP A 97 -5.83 -6.59 -18.49
N THR A 98 -6.40 -7.03 -19.62
CA THR A 98 -7.09 -8.33 -19.72
C THR A 98 -6.17 -9.55 -19.60
N CYS A 99 -4.85 -9.36 -19.62
CA CYS A 99 -3.86 -10.41 -19.35
C CYS A 99 -3.46 -10.45 -17.87
N LEU A 100 -4.20 -9.74 -17.00
CA LEU A 100 -3.96 -9.67 -15.56
C LEU A 100 -2.59 -9.07 -15.21
N GLY A 101 -2.01 -8.26 -16.11
CA GLY A 101 -0.65 -7.73 -15.99
C GLY A 101 0.43 -8.80 -16.14
N LEU A 102 0.13 -9.91 -16.82
CA LEU A 102 1.03 -11.03 -17.08
C LEU A 102 1.22 -11.25 -18.60
N ALA A 103 1.11 -10.17 -19.38
CA ALA A 103 1.30 -10.21 -20.83
C ALA A 103 2.64 -10.86 -21.19
N LYS A 104 2.60 -11.90 -22.02
CA LYS A 104 3.81 -12.50 -22.60
C LYS A 104 4.37 -11.58 -23.70
N PRO A 105 5.66 -11.69 -24.05
CA PRO A 105 6.20 -11.03 -25.24
C PRO A 105 5.28 -11.28 -26.44
N GLU A 106 4.94 -10.21 -27.17
CA GLU A 106 4.07 -10.22 -28.36
C GLU A 106 2.58 -10.51 -28.10
N GLN A 107 2.16 -10.75 -26.86
CA GLN A 107 0.75 -10.93 -26.52
C GLN A 107 0.03 -9.59 -26.48
N ALA A 108 -1.02 -9.45 -27.30
CA ALA A 108 -1.92 -8.30 -27.22
C ALA A 108 -2.92 -8.47 -26.07
N CYS A 109 -3.01 -7.45 -25.22
CA CYS A 109 -3.91 -7.40 -24.07
C CYS A 109 -4.88 -6.23 -24.23
N GLY A 110 -6.15 -6.42 -23.88
CA GLY A 110 -7.13 -5.35 -23.84
C GLY A 110 -6.75 -4.34 -22.75
N ALA A 111 -6.74 -3.06 -23.11
CA ALA A 111 -6.41 -1.96 -22.21
C ALA A 111 -7.61 -1.60 -21.32
N MET A 112 -7.94 -2.48 -20.38
CA MET A 112 -8.98 -2.27 -19.38
C MET A 112 -8.57 -2.83 -18.03
N MET A 113 -8.95 -2.12 -16.96
CA MET A 113 -8.70 -2.59 -15.60
C MET A 113 -9.60 -3.79 -15.29
N VAL A 114 -9.02 -4.83 -14.73
CA VAL A 114 -9.74 -6.07 -14.37
C VAL A 114 -9.64 -6.30 -12.87
N GLU A 115 -10.76 -6.16 -12.16
CA GLU A 115 -10.82 -6.63 -10.77
C GLU A 115 -10.66 -8.14 -10.71
N GLY A 116 -9.94 -8.61 -9.70
CA GLY A 116 -9.54 -10.00 -9.66
C GLY A 116 -8.95 -10.46 -8.34
N TRP A 117 -8.38 -11.65 -8.38
CA TRP A 117 -7.78 -12.29 -7.22
C TRP A 117 -6.37 -12.74 -7.51
N ARG A 118 -5.44 -12.42 -6.62
CA ARG A 118 -4.13 -13.06 -6.53
C ARG A 118 -4.23 -14.18 -5.51
N LEU A 119 -3.89 -15.40 -5.90
CA LEU A 119 -3.92 -16.54 -4.99
C LEU A 119 -2.56 -17.21 -5.00
N LEU A 120 -2.11 -17.63 -3.83
CA LEU A 120 -1.06 -18.62 -3.75
C LEU A 120 -1.71 -19.95 -3.36
N VAL A 121 -1.32 -21.00 -4.07
CA VAL A 121 -1.85 -22.36 -3.93
C VAL A 121 -0.69 -23.33 -3.77
N SER A 122 -0.88 -24.33 -2.90
CA SER A 122 0.12 -25.35 -2.63
C SER A 122 -0.50 -26.75 -2.56
N ASP A 123 0.31 -27.75 -2.91
CA ASP A 123 0.03 -29.17 -2.72
C ASP A 123 0.79 -29.80 -1.52
N GLY A 124 1.48 -28.97 -0.73
CA GLY A 124 2.36 -29.39 0.37
C GLY A 124 3.84 -29.46 0.01
N SER A 125 4.18 -29.63 -1.25
CA SER A 125 5.57 -29.73 -1.75
C SER A 125 5.98 -28.54 -2.62
N LEU A 126 5.03 -27.99 -3.37
CA LEU A 126 5.20 -26.90 -4.30
C LEU A 126 4.18 -25.80 -4.01
N SER A 127 4.56 -24.55 -4.24
CA SER A 127 3.66 -23.40 -4.19
C SER A 127 3.73 -22.60 -5.49
N ARG A 128 2.57 -22.09 -5.95
CA ARG A 128 2.42 -21.26 -7.16
C ARG A 128 1.44 -20.12 -6.95
N ILE A 129 1.80 -18.95 -7.47
CA ILE A 129 0.94 -17.77 -7.45
C ILE A 129 0.14 -17.72 -8.76
N TYR A 130 -1.15 -17.48 -8.67
CA TYR A 130 -2.05 -17.28 -9.80
C TYR A 130 -2.76 -15.95 -9.68
N ARG A 131 -3.03 -15.32 -10.82
CA ARG A 131 -3.93 -14.18 -10.93
C ARG A 131 -5.19 -14.63 -11.64
N THR A 132 -6.32 -14.08 -11.24
CA THR A 132 -7.63 -14.38 -11.84
C THR A 132 -8.46 -13.12 -12.00
N ASP A 133 -9.45 -13.13 -12.87
CA ASP A 133 -10.54 -12.15 -12.81
C ASP A 133 -11.46 -12.39 -11.60
N ARG A 134 -12.40 -11.48 -11.36
CA ARG A 134 -13.34 -11.51 -10.22
C ARG A 134 -14.08 -12.84 -10.03
N THR A 135 -14.31 -13.59 -11.12
CA THR A 135 -15.11 -14.82 -11.16
C THR A 135 -14.27 -16.10 -11.24
N GLY A 136 -12.99 -15.98 -11.62
CA GLY A 136 -12.13 -17.11 -11.96
C GLY A 136 -12.33 -17.61 -13.40
N SER A 137 -12.93 -16.82 -14.30
CA SER A 137 -13.16 -17.22 -15.69
C SER A 137 -11.84 -17.24 -16.48
N TYR A 138 -10.97 -16.28 -16.20
CA TYR A 138 -9.58 -16.26 -16.64
C TYR A 138 -8.65 -16.46 -15.43
N VAL A 139 -7.69 -17.38 -15.57
CA VAL A 139 -6.68 -17.72 -14.56
C VAL A 139 -5.34 -17.85 -15.26
N ASP A 140 -4.36 -17.07 -14.81
CA ASP A 140 -2.99 -17.16 -15.30
C ASP A 140 -1.99 -17.30 -14.15
N VAL A 141 -0.85 -17.90 -14.45
CA VAL A 141 0.22 -18.13 -13.47
C VAL A 141 1.09 -16.89 -13.38
N GLU A 142 1.27 -16.39 -12.18
CA GLU A 142 2.25 -15.33 -11.93
C GLU A 142 3.62 -15.97 -11.85
N ASP A 143 4.34 -15.91 -12.96
CA ASP A 143 5.70 -16.38 -13.05
C ASP A 143 6.62 -15.40 -12.30
N ILE A 144 7.02 -15.79 -11.09
CA ILE A 144 7.90 -15.02 -10.22
C ILE A 144 9.28 -14.82 -10.86
N SER A 145 9.67 -15.68 -11.81
CA SER A 145 10.92 -15.51 -12.58
C SER A 145 10.80 -14.44 -13.68
N ASN A 146 9.59 -14.10 -14.12
CA ASN A 146 9.29 -13.06 -15.11
C ASN A 146 8.66 -11.78 -14.52
N LEU A 147 8.39 -11.72 -13.21
CA LEU A 147 8.06 -10.48 -12.50
C LEU A 147 9.24 -9.50 -12.42
N GLY A 148 10.45 -9.96 -12.72
CA GLY A 148 11.71 -9.33 -12.36
C GLY A 148 12.52 -8.70 -13.50
N SER A 149 12.05 -8.69 -14.75
CA SER A 149 12.70 -7.85 -15.77
C SER A 149 11.95 -6.53 -15.88
N LEU A 150 12.35 -5.56 -15.05
CA LEU A 150 12.01 -4.17 -15.28
C LEU A 150 12.42 -3.84 -16.73
N PRO A 151 11.48 -3.48 -17.63
CA PRO A 151 11.85 -3.26 -19.03
C PRO A 151 12.98 -2.26 -19.11
N LYS A 152 13.99 -2.52 -19.95
CA LYS A 152 15.19 -1.68 -20.02
C LYS A 152 14.84 -0.19 -20.20
N ALA A 153 13.82 0.13 -21.00
CA ALA A 153 13.33 1.49 -21.17
C ALA A 153 12.81 2.12 -19.86
N VAL A 154 12.14 1.35 -19.00
CA VAL A 154 11.68 1.80 -17.68
C VAL A 154 12.87 1.98 -16.74
N ALA A 155 13.83 1.05 -16.74
CA ALA A 155 15.06 1.12 -15.97
C ALA A 155 15.91 2.36 -16.34
N ASP A 156 16.10 2.60 -17.64
CA ASP A 156 16.86 3.75 -18.13
C ASP A 156 16.17 5.07 -17.79
N LYS A 157 14.82 5.15 -17.92
CA LYS A 157 14.04 6.33 -17.54
C LYS A 157 14.10 6.62 -16.04
N VAL A 158 13.95 5.62 -15.17
CA VAL A 158 13.99 5.84 -13.71
C VAL A 158 15.39 6.23 -13.25
N LEU A 159 16.45 5.67 -13.82
CA LEU A 159 17.83 6.06 -13.50
C LEU A 159 18.13 7.50 -13.97
N ALA A 160 17.67 7.89 -15.16
CA ALA A 160 17.80 9.27 -15.63
C ALA A 160 17.02 10.26 -14.75
N PHE A 161 15.81 9.90 -14.33
CA PHE A 161 15.03 10.69 -13.38
C PHE A 161 15.74 10.81 -12.04
N ALA A 162 16.18 9.69 -11.46
CA ALA A 162 16.87 9.64 -10.18
C ALA A 162 18.18 10.43 -10.20
N ALA A 163 18.94 10.38 -11.30
CA ALA A 163 20.15 11.18 -11.46
C ALA A 163 19.86 12.69 -11.33
N LYS A 164 18.78 13.16 -11.97
CA LYS A 164 18.33 14.56 -11.86
C LYS A 164 17.78 14.89 -10.47
N ASP A 165 16.93 14.02 -9.91
CA ASP A 165 16.27 14.20 -8.61
C ASP A 165 17.28 14.22 -7.45
N LEU A 166 18.37 13.46 -7.56
CA LEU A 166 19.38 13.31 -6.51
C LEU A 166 20.64 14.15 -6.75
N GLY A 167 20.81 14.72 -7.94
CA GLY A 167 22.05 15.40 -8.33
C GLY A 167 23.26 14.45 -8.42
N LEU A 168 23.02 13.18 -8.77
CA LEU A 168 24.04 12.14 -8.89
C LEU A 168 24.20 11.72 -10.35
N PRO A 169 25.41 11.36 -10.80
CA PRO A 169 25.58 10.79 -12.14
C PRO A 169 24.91 9.42 -12.22
N VAL A 170 24.29 9.11 -13.36
CA VAL A 170 23.64 7.81 -13.61
C VAL A 170 24.59 6.63 -13.33
N SER A 171 25.90 6.80 -13.57
CA SER A 171 26.93 5.78 -13.30
C SER A 171 27.07 5.39 -11.82
N GLN A 172 26.58 6.22 -10.89
CA GLN A 172 26.55 5.93 -9.46
C GLN A 172 25.22 5.32 -9.01
N LEU A 173 24.25 5.13 -9.90
CA LEU A 173 22.93 4.62 -9.59
C LEU A 173 22.72 3.24 -10.22
N LYS A 174 22.03 2.35 -9.50
CA LYS A 174 21.70 1.00 -9.98
C LYS A 174 20.27 0.65 -9.59
N VAL A 175 19.55 -0.02 -10.49
CA VAL A 175 18.29 -0.68 -10.12
C VAL A 175 18.62 -1.92 -9.29
N ALA A 176 18.10 -1.99 -8.07
CA ALA A 176 18.21 -3.17 -7.22
C ALA A 176 17.07 -4.16 -7.48
N GLU A 177 15.83 -3.65 -7.61
CA GLU A 177 14.65 -4.46 -7.88
C GLU A 177 13.56 -3.63 -8.56
N GLY A 178 12.68 -4.27 -9.33
CA GLY A 178 11.51 -3.63 -9.93
C GLY A 178 10.35 -4.62 -10.03
N ARG A 179 9.13 -4.15 -9.74
CA ARG A 179 7.88 -4.93 -9.93
C ARG A 179 6.79 -4.09 -10.57
N SER A 180 5.91 -4.73 -11.32
CA SER A 180 4.63 -4.12 -11.71
C SER A 180 3.80 -3.83 -10.46
N GLN A 181 3.09 -2.70 -10.46
CA GLN A 181 2.21 -2.29 -9.37
C GLN A 181 1.02 -1.49 -9.89
N VAL A 182 -0.06 -1.47 -9.13
CA VAL A 182 -1.23 -0.61 -9.40
C VAL A 182 -1.37 0.40 -8.28
N TRP A 183 -1.62 1.65 -8.67
CA TRP A 183 -1.64 2.79 -7.77
C TRP A 183 -3.01 3.40 -7.62
N ASP A 184 -3.25 3.98 -6.45
CA ASP A 184 -4.31 4.96 -6.23
C ASP A 184 -3.96 6.31 -6.89
N GLY A 185 -4.85 7.30 -6.76
CA GLY A 185 -4.64 8.63 -7.35
C GLY A 185 -3.45 9.41 -6.77
N CYS A 186 -2.90 8.98 -5.64
CA CYS A 186 -1.68 9.55 -5.08
C CYS A 186 -0.41 8.89 -5.63
N MET A 187 -0.54 7.88 -6.48
CA MET A 187 0.52 7.00 -6.93
C MET A 187 1.14 6.17 -5.80
N GLY A 188 0.36 5.84 -4.76
CA GLY A 188 0.87 5.12 -3.58
C GLY A 188 1.90 5.90 -2.76
N VAL A 189 1.96 7.23 -2.93
CA VAL A 189 2.75 8.16 -2.11
C VAL A 189 1.79 9.21 -1.58
N ALA A 190 1.20 8.94 -0.42
CA ALA A 190 0.21 9.79 0.21
C ALA A 190 0.72 10.20 1.60
N GLY A 191 0.57 11.47 1.97
CA GLY A 191 0.92 11.90 3.31
C GLY A 191 0.01 11.27 4.38
N PRO A 192 0.32 11.48 5.67
CA PRO A 192 -0.50 10.95 6.75
C PRO A 192 -1.92 11.51 6.63
N ASN A 193 -2.91 10.62 6.66
CA ASN A 193 -4.33 10.97 6.54
C ASN A 193 -4.75 11.63 5.21
N GLN A 194 -3.90 11.60 4.17
CA GLN A 194 -4.28 12.07 2.84
C GLN A 194 -5.25 11.08 2.17
N ALA A 195 -6.40 11.59 1.75
CA ALA A 195 -7.33 10.86 0.90
C ALA A 195 -6.79 10.81 -0.53
N CYS A 196 -6.88 9.63 -1.16
CA CYS A 196 -6.50 9.39 -2.55
C CYS A 196 -7.71 8.85 -3.30
N THR A 197 -7.87 9.20 -4.56
CA THR A 197 -8.95 8.60 -5.35
C THR A 197 -8.72 7.09 -5.48
N MET A 198 -9.80 6.31 -5.40
CA MET A 198 -9.79 4.86 -5.68
C MET A 198 -9.74 4.61 -7.19
N ILE A 199 -8.79 5.24 -7.87
CA ILE A 199 -8.44 4.93 -9.25
C ILE A 199 -7.41 3.81 -9.23
N ALA A 200 -7.45 2.92 -10.21
CA ALA A 200 -6.46 1.87 -10.37
C ALA A 200 -5.54 2.27 -11.54
N MET A 201 -4.40 2.89 -11.22
CA MET A 201 -3.43 3.38 -12.19
C MET A 201 -2.27 2.38 -12.32
N PRO A 202 -2.14 1.67 -13.46
CA PRO A 202 -1.06 0.71 -13.63
C PRO A 202 0.30 1.39 -13.71
N GLY A 203 1.35 0.68 -13.29
CA GLY A 203 2.68 1.25 -13.18
C GLY A 203 3.75 0.31 -12.61
N TRP A 204 4.83 0.92 -12.13
CA TRP A 204 6.03 0.23 -11.65
C TRP A 204 6.46 0.75 -10.29
N GLN A 205 6.88 -0.16 -9.41
CA GLN A 205 7.60 0.16 -8.18
C GLN A 205 9.05 -0.29 -8.34
N VAL A 206 10.00 0.64 -8.19
CA VAL A 206 11.42 0.38 -8.48
C VAL A 206 12.29 0.84 -7.32
N ILE A 207 13.23 0.00 -6.92
CA ILE A 207 14.24 0.28 -5.89
C ILE A 207 15.54 0.64 -6.61
N VAL A 208 16.05 1.84 -6.36
CA VAL A 208 17.32 2.35 -6.89
C VAL A 208 18.31 2.48 -5.74
N THR A 209 19.53 1.97 -5.92
CA THR A 209 20.64 2.13 -4.96
C THR A 209 21.66 3.12 -5.49
N GLY A 210 22.42 3.73 -4.57
CA GLY A 210 23.47 4.67 -4.90
C GLY A 210 24.61 4.71 -3.88
N PRO A 211 25.44 5.77 -3.91
CA PRO A 211 26.59 5.90 -3.03
C PRO A 211 26.17 5.99 -1.55
N LYS A 212 27.13 5.75 -0.65
CA LYS A 212 26.92 5.81 0.81
C LYS A 212 25.77 4.92 1.32
N GLN A 213 25.56 3.77 0.65
CA GLN A 213 24.54 2.80 1.01
C GLN A 213 23.13 3.39 1.03
N GLN A 214 22.87 4.38 0.17
CA GLN A 214 21.57 5.00 0.03
C GLN A 214 20.71 4.21 -0.96
N TYR A 215 19.42 4.19 -0.71
CA TYR A 215 18.43 3.62 -1.61
C TYR A 215 17.16 4.47 -1.66
N TRP A 216 16.50 4.44 -2.81
CA TRP A 216 15.28 5.18 -3.06
C TRP A 216 14.26 4.30 -3.75
N VAL A 217 13.00 4.45 -3.33
CA VAL A 217 11.87 3.77 -3.96
C VAL A 217 11.15 4.77 -4.85
N TYR A 218 10.98 4.42 -6.13
CA TYR A 218 10.25 5.21 -7.11
C TYR A 218 8.98 4.49 -7.56
N HIS A 219 7.90 5.25 -7.69
CA HIS A 219 6.60 4.81 -8.21
C HIS A 219 6.38 5.49 -9.55
N LEU A 220 6.12 4.70 -10.58
CA LEU A 220 6.02 5.16 -11.96
C LEU A 220 4.65 4.76 -12.50
N THR A 221 4.09 5.58 -13.36
CA THR A 221 2.95 5.19 -14.22
C THR A 221 3.41 4.22 -15.31
N GLN A 222 2.48 3.47 -15.91
CA GLN A 222 2.78 2.54 -16.99
C GLN A 222 3.49 3.21 -18.17
N SER A 223 3.09 4.43 -18.53
CA SER A 223 3.73 5.24 -19.60
C SER A 223 5.08 5.83 -19.19
N VAL A 224 5.40 5.81 -17.90
CA VAL A 224 6.59 6.44 -17.30
C VAL A 224 6.63 7.96 -17.53
N GLU A 225 5.46 8.60 -17.65
CA GLU A 225 5.34 10.06 -17.73
C GLU A 225 5.35 10.71 -16.34
N GLN A 226 4.81 10.00 -15.36
CA GLN A 226 4.85 10.40 -13.96
C GLN A 226 5.74 9.45 -13.18
N ILE A 227 6.70 10.01 -12.45
CA ILE A 227 7.62 9.33 -11.56
C ILE A 227 7.61 10.08 -10.23
N LYS A 228 7.34 9.37 -9.14
CA LYS A 228 7.39 9.91 -7.78
C LYS A 228 8.36 9.11 -6.92
N ARG A 229 9.20 9.80 -6.16
CA ARG A 229 9.98 9.19 -5.08
C ARG A 229 9.07 8.97 -3.88
N ASN A 230 9.09 7.78 -3.28
CA ASN A 230 8.47 7.52 -1.99
C ASN A 230 9.51 7.77 -0.88
N PRO A 231 9.47 8.90 -0.16
CA PRO A 231 10.44 9.20 0.90
C PRO A 231 10.26 8.31 2.14
N THR A 232 9.08 7.73 2.37
CA THR A 232 8.77 6.90 3.53
C THR A 232 9.48 5.56 3.48
N THR A 233 9.61 4.98 2.28
CA THR A 233 10.31 3.71 2.05
C THR A 233 11.70 3.90 1.45
N SER A 234 12.18 5.13 1.30
CA SER A 234 13.56 5.43 0.91
C SER A 234 14.44 5.59 2.16
N GLY A 235 15.72 5.30 2.06
CA GLY A 235 16.58 5.30 3.23
C GLY A 235 18.06 5.14 2.94
N GLN A 236 18.77 4.77 3.99
CA GLN A 236 20.21 4.50 3.96
C GLN A 236 20.52 3.36 4.92
N GLY A 237 21.57 2.60 4.65
CA GLY A 237 22.08 1.55 5.53
C GLY A 237 22.46 0.28 4.78
N ASN A 238 22.93 -0.71 5.54
CA ASN A 238 23.39 -1.99 4.97
C ASN A 238 22.25 -2.87 4.45
N VAL A 239 20.99 -2.55 4.81
CA VAL A 239 19.80 -3.28 4.38
C VAL A 239 19.08 -2.48 3.32
N VAL A 240 19.28 -2.88 2.07
CA VAL A 240 18.43 -2.46 0.95
C VAL A 240 17.21 -3.38 0.96
N PRO A 241 15.98 -2.83 0.99
CA PRO A 241 14.79 -3.67 1.00
C PRO A 241 14.64 -4.42 -0.32
N SER A 242 13.94 -5.55 -0.25
CA SER A 242 13.45 -6.28 -1.42
C SER A 242 11.93 -6.35 -1.42
N PHE A 243 11.32 -6.75 -2.55
CA PHE A 243 9.90 -7.01 -2.59
C PHE A 243 9.56 -8.38 -2.02
N TRP A 244 8.47 -8.44 -1.28
CA TRP A 244 8.04 -9.62 -0.55
C TRP A 244 6.54 -9.85 -0.70
N SER A 245 6.20 -11.14 -0.72
CA SER A 245 4.83 -11.63 -0.61
C SER A 245 4.80 -12.66 0.52
N PRO A 246 3.87 -12.53 1.49
CA PRO A 246 3.77 -13.48 2.57
C PRO A 246 3.58 -14.92 2.09
N ALA A 247 4.31 -15.82 2.74
CA ALA A 247 4.10 -17.24 2.60
C ALA A 247 2.71 -17.64 3.15
N PRO A 248 2.16 -18.77 2.70
CA PRO A 248 1.00 -19.37 3.31
C PRO A 248 1.06 -19.45 4.81
N SER A 249 -0.06 -19.19 5.45
CA SER A 249 -0.24 -19.59 6.83
C SER A 249 -1.71 -19.88 7.10
N PRO A 250 -2.03 -20.95 7.85
CA PRO A 250 -3.41 -21.27 8.19
C PRO A 250 -4.04 -20.07 8.90
N ALA A 251 -5.03 -19.44 8.25
CA ALA A 251 -5.73 -18.30 8.80
C ALA A 251 -6.78 -18.79 9.83
N PRO A 252 -6.81 -18.25 11.05
CA PRO A 252 -7.99 -18.38 11.90
C PRO A 252 -9.15 -17.61 11.26
N THR A 253 -10.38 -17.90 11.70
CA THR A 253 -11.60 -17.22 11.23
C THR A 253 -11.39 -15.70 11.32
N GLN A 254 -11.28 -15.07 10.15
CA GLN A 254 -10.70 -13.73 9.97
C GLN A 254 -11.59 -12.59 10.49
N GLU A 255 -12.79 -12.91 11.00
CA GLU A 255 -13.92 -11.99 11.14
C GLU A 255 -13.73 -10.88 12.19
N GLU A 256 -12.69 -10.97 13.02
CA GLU A 256 -12.47 -10.06 14.15
C GLU A 256 -11.04 -9.51 14.28
N ILE A 257 -10.12 -9.80 13.34
CA ILE A 257 -8.73 -9.31 13.45
C ILE A 257 -8.66 -7.83 13.05
N LEU A 258 -7.97 -7.03 13.86
CA LEU A 258 -7.63 -5.63 13.58
C LEU A 258 -6.18 -5.48 13.10
N PHE A 259 -5.27 -6.28 13.65
CA PHE A 259 -3.85 -6.31 13.27
C PHE A 259 -3.25 -7.65 13.68
N GLN A 260 -2.22 -8.11 12.98
CA GLN A 260 -1.53 -9.33 13.37
C GLN A 260 -0.05 -9.32 12.99
N SER A 261 0.73 -10.15 13.66
CA SER A 261 2.12 -10.44 13.26
C SER A 261 2.37 -11.94 13.24
N VAL A 262 3.29 -12.37 12.38
CA VAL A 262 3.85 -13.73 12.38
C VAL A 262 5.33 -13.63 12.70
N THR A 263 5.76 -14.30 13.76
CA THR A 263 7.17 -14.39 14.16
C THR A 263 7.65 -15.80 13.90
N SER A 264 8.80 -15.95 13.26
CA SER A 264 9.42 -17.22 12.89
C SER A 264 10.92 -17.17 13.12
N GLY A 265 11.51 -18.23 13.65
CA GLY A 265 12.96 -18.39 13.74
C GLY A 265 13.48 -18.63 15.16
N GLY A 266 14.70 -18.17 15.42
CA GLY A 266 15.45 -18.44 16.65
C GLY A 266 15.97 -19.88 16.75
N PHE A 267 16.79 -20.16 17.77
CA PHE A 267 17.47 -21.45 17.96
C PHE A 267 16.54 -22.67 18.01
N ALA A 268 15.29 -22.50 18.47
CA ALA A 268 14.30 -23.57 18.56
C ALA A 268 13.36 -23.65 17.33
N GLY A 269 13.51 -22.76 16.33
CA GLY A 269 12.69 -22.75 15.12
C GLY A 269 11.19 -22.49 15.39
N GLN A 270 10.88 -21.68 16.40
CA GLN A 270 9.48 -21.44 16.78
C GLN A 270 8.81 -20.50 15.79
N THR A 271 7.58 -20.85 15.40
CA THR A 271 6.70 -19.98 14.61
C THR A 271 5.41 -19.75 15.36
N TYR A 272 5.01 -18.50 15.52
CA TYR A 272 3.74 -18.14 16.16
C TYR A 272 3.12 -16.90 15.53
N ARG A 273 1.81 -16.77 15.67
CA ARG A 273 1.05 -15.59 15.26
C ARG A 273 0.45 -14.92 16.49
N THR A 274 0.61 -13.60 16.55
CA THR A 274 -0.07 -12.73 17.52
C THR A 274 -1.13 -11.92 16.80
N MET A 275 -2.35 -11.89 17.33
CA MET A 275 -3.52 -11.26 16.73
C MET A 275 -4.14 -10.28 17.71
N LEU A 276 -4.27 -9.03 17.28
CA LEU A 276 -5.07 -8.03 17.95
C LEU A 276 -6.48 -8.06 17.37
N MET A 277 -7.43 -8.44 18.21
CA MET A 277 -8.85 -8.52 17.86
C MET A 277 -9.51 -7.14 17.98
N ARG A 278 -10.59 -6.90 17.23
CA ARG A 278 -11.37 -5.67 17.25
C ARG A 278 -12.03 -5.38 18.61
N ASP A 279 -12.21 -6.41 19.44
CA ASP A 279 -12.74 -6.31 20.79
C ASP A 279 -11.66 -6.11 21.88
N GLY A 280 -10.42 -5.84 21.47
CA GLY A 280 -9.31 -5.59 22.38
C GLY A 280 -8.60 -6.83 22.89
N ARG A 281 -9.04 -8.05 22.57
CA ARG A 281 -8.29 -9.26 22.92
C ARG A 281 -7.00 -9.35 22.11
N LEU A 282 -5.89 -9.62 22.78
CA LEU A 282 -4.65 -10.01 22.13
C LEU A 282 -4.48 -11.52 22.27
N LEU A 283 -4.50 -12.24 21.14
CA LEU A 283 -4.45 -13.71 21.09
C LEU A 283 -3.15 -14.20 20.47
N ARG A 284 -2.65 -15.37 20.88
CA ARG A 284 -1.52 -16.05 20.24
C ARG A 284 -1.89 -17.48 19.84
N VAL A 285 -1.44 -17.88 18.66
CA VAL A 285 -1.44 -19.28 18.21
C VAL A 285 -0.02 -19.67 17.83
N ASP A 286 0.38 -20.89 18.17
CA ASP A 286 1.64 -21.47 17.73
C ASP A 286 1.38 -22.17 16.39
N LEU A 287 2.25 -21.94 15.42
CA LEU A 287 2.12 -22.46 14.05
C LEU A 287 3.06 -23.65 13.86
N GLN A 288 2.52 -24.76 13.37
CA GLN A 288 3.25 -26.00 13.09
C GLN A 288 2.92 -26.44 11.68
N GLY A 289 3.74 -25.98 10.71
CA GLY A 289 3.46 -26.17 9.29
C GLY A 289 2.11 -25.57 8.91
N GLU A 290 1.14 -26.43 8.59
CA GLU A 290 -0.21 -26.03 8.18
C GLU A 290 -1.23 -26.03 9.32
N SER A 291 -0.81 -26.42 10.52
CA SER A 291 -1.69 -26.45 11.69
C SER A 291 -1.39 -25.29 12.62
N ALA A 292 -2.40 -24.88 13.37
CA ALA A 292 -2.29 -23.88 14.43
C ALA A 292 -2.87 -24.44 15.72
N THR A 293 -2.27 -24.10 16.87
CA THR A 293 -2.84 -24.42 18.17
C THR A 293 -4.11 -23.60 18.44
N SER A 294 -4.89 -23.99 19.45
CA SER A 294 -6.02 -23.19 19.91
C SER A 294 -5.55 -21.79 20.37
N PRO A 295 -6.27 -20.71 20.02
CA PRO A 295 -5.90 -19.36 20.43
C PRO A 295 -5.80 -19.21 21.94
N LYS A 296 -4.67 -18.71 22.43
CA LYS A 296 -4.44 -18.36 23.84
C LYS A 296 -4.60 -16.86 24.01
N LEU A 297 -5.39 -16.43 24.99
CA LEU A 297 -5.48 -15.01 25.37
C LEU A 297 -4.18 -14.60 26.07
N ILE A 298 -3.48 -13.62 25.50
CA ILE A 298 -2.28 -13.01 26.08
C ILE A 298 -2.68 -11.91 27.06
N ARG A 299 -3.49 -10.95 26.61
CA ARG A 299 -4.03 -9.84 27.42
C ARG A 299 -5.23 -9.19 26.75
N ARG A 300 -5.87 -8.27 27.47
CA ARG A 300 -6.84 -7.32 26.91
C ARG A 300 -6.21 -5.94 26.81
N VAL A 301 -6.33 -5.33 25.65
CA VAL A 301 -5.89 -3.98 25.33
C VAL A 301 -7.06 -3.03 25.57
N SER A 302 -6.81 -1.89 26.23
CA SER A 302 -7.85 -0.89 26.44
C SER A 302 -8.20 -0.15 25.14
N ASP A 303 -9.39 0.44 25.07
CA ASP A 303 -9.78 1.26 23.90
C ASP A 303 -8.79 2.40 23.64
N GLN A 304 -8.24 3.01 24.70
CA GLN A 304 -7.24 4.05 24.57
C GLN A 304 -5.94 3.53 23.93
N GLN A 305 -5.44 2.37 24.36
CA GLN A 305 -4.26 1.73 23.76
C GLN A 305 -4.52 1.33 22.31
N MET A 306 -5.71 0.80 22.02
CA MET A 306 -6.14 0.43 20.67
C MET A 306 -6.14 1.65 19.73
N GLN A 307 -6.75 2.75 20.14
CA GLN A 307 -6.81 3.99 19.35
C GLN A 307 -5.42 4.61 19.16
N ALA A 308 -4.58 4.62 20.20
CA ALA A 308 -3.20 5.10 20.09
C ALA A 308 -2.38 4.27 19.09
N PHE A 309 -2.56 2.94 19.10
CA PHE A 309 -1.90 2.06 18.13
C PHE A 309 -2.39 2.34 16.70
N ILE A 310 -3.71 2.41 16.49
CA ILE A 310 -4.32 2.75 15.19
C ILE A 310 -3.79 4.10 14.66
N GLN A 311 -3.71 5.13 15.51
CA GLN A 311 -3.15 6.42 15.14
C GLN A 311 -1.67 6.31 14.77
N THR A 312 -0.91 5.47 15.45
CA THR A 312 0.49 5.22 15.10
C THR A 312 0.61 4.60 13.70
N LEU A 313 -0.20 3.58 13.38
CA LEU A 313 -0.20 2.97 12.05
C LEU A 313 -0.50 3.98 10.93
N GLN A 314 -1.38 4.96 11.21
CA GLN A 314 -1.74 6.02 10.27
C GLN A 314 -0.63 7.06 10.13
N ASN A 315 -0.14 7.59 11.26
CA ASN A 315 0.87 8.65 11.30
C ASN A 315 2.24 8.18 10.79
N GLN A 316 2.54 6.89 10.93
CA GLN A 316 3.76 6.28 10.41
C GLN A 316 3.57 5.64 9.02
N GLU A 317 2.41 5.81 8.39
CA GLU A 317 2.16 5.38 7.00
C GLU A 317 2.51 3.91 6.76
N LEU A 318 2.10 2.99 7.65
CA LEU A 318 2.41 1.55 7.51
C LEU A 318 2.05 1.01 6.11
N GLY A 319 1.03 1.57 5.46
CA GLY A 319 0.60 1.16 4.13
C GLY A 319 1.61 1.34 3.00
N ASP A 320 2.62 2.16 3.17
CA ASP A 320 3.69 2.35 2.19
C ASP A 320 4.71 1.21 2.26
N PHE A 321 4.86 0.61 3.44
CA PHE A 321 5.79 -0.47 3.71
C PHE A 321 5.27 -1.86 3.29
N ILE A 322 3.98 -1.98 3.00
CA ILE A 322 3.37 -3.27 2.63
C ILE A 322 3.99 -3.79 1.32
N GLY A 323 4.42 -5.05 1.37
CA GLY A 323 5.06 -5.77 0.28
C GLY A 323 6.57 -5.59 0.21
N PHE A 324 7.21 -5.03 1.26
CA PHE A 324 8.67 -4.98 1.41
C PHE A 324 9.18 -6.04 2.39
N SER A 325 10.44 -6.43 2.22
CA SER A 325 11.24 -7.22 3.14
C SER A 325 12.54 -6.48 3.47
N TYR A 326 12.82 -6.38 4.77
CA TYR A 326 14.05 -5.83 5.32
C TYR A 326 14.78 -6.98 6.02
N LEU A 327 15.44 -7.84 5.24
CA LEU A 327 16.24 -8.94 5.76
C LEU A 327 17.71 -8.76 5.38
N PRO A 328 18.65 -9.14 6.26
CA PRO A 328 20.06 -9.12 5.93
C PRO A 328 20.37 -10.19 4.87
N THR A 329 21.38 -9.93 4.03
CA THR A 329 21.81 -10.83 2.96
C THR A 329 22.57 -12.07 3.44
N ALA A 330 22.98 -12.14 4.71
CA ALA A 330 23.70 -13.28 5.28
C ALA A 330 23.43 -13.54 6.78
N GLY A 331 23.38 -14.83 7.15
CA GLY A 331 24.26 -15.39 8.18
C GLY A 331 23.98 -15.16 9.67
N ALA A 332 22.73 -15.00 10.11
CA ALA A 332 22.43 -14.99 11.55
C ALA A 332 21.15 -15.75 11.89
N ASP A 333 21.14 -16.42 13.05
CA ASP A 333 19.93 -16.97 13.68
C ASP A 333 19.13 -15.82 14.29
N TYR A 334 18.29 -15.18 13.48
CA TYR A 334 17.43 -14.09 13.92
C TYR A 334 15.96 -14.50 13.93
N PHE A 335 15.14 -13.77 14.67
CA PHE A 335 13.71 -13.86 14.48
C PHE A 335 13.34 -13.01 13.28
N THR A 336 12.56 -13.62 12.40
CA THR A 336 11.89 -12.91 11.33
C THR A 336 10.48 -12.58 11.77
N ILE A 337 10.09 -11.32 11.65
CA ILE A 337 8.77 -10.82 12.02
C ILE A 337 8.10 -10.25 10.78
N ALA A 338 6.88 -10.72 10.53
CA ALA A 338 6.00 -10.15 9.52
C ALA A 338 4.86 -9.39 10.20
N LEU A 339 4.74 -8.09 9.97
CA LEU A 339 3.56 -7.31 10.32
C LEU A 339 2.55 -7.41 9.18
N MET A 340 1.34 -7.84 9.48
CA MET A 340 0.41 -8.32 8.48
C MET A 340 -0.90 -7.54 8.55
N THR A 341 -1.49 -7.36 7.38
CA THR A 341 -2.87 -6.88 7.23
C THR A 341 -3.87 -7.82 7.94
N PRO A 342 -5.08 -7.36 8.27
CA PRO A 342 -6.08 -8.18 8.97
C PRO A 342 -6.40 -9.52 8.31
N ASP A 343 -6.37 -9.57 6.98
CA ASP A 343 -6.64 -10.80 6.22
C ASP A 343 -5.44 -11.77 6.17
N GLY A 344 -4.25 -11.28 6.52
CA GLY A 344 -3.01 -12.05 6.56
C GLY A 344 -2.38 -12.31 5.19
N ASN A 345 -2.81 -11.61 4.14
CA ASN A 345 -2.37 -11.88 2.77
C ASN A 345 -1.32 -10.88 2.26
N GLN A 346 -1.23 -9.72 2.90
CA GLN A 346 -0.23 -8.70 2.64
C GLN A 346 0.42 -8.26 3.95
N GLY A 347 1.67 -7.82 3.89
CA GLY A 347 2.39 -7.36 5.08
C GLY A 347 3.76 -6.80 4.74
N ILE A 348 4.53 -6.53 5.78
CA ILE A 348 5.96 -6.24 5.71
C ILE A 348 6.72 -7.24 6.56
N GLN A 349 7.90 -7.66 6.11
CA GLN A 349 8.80 -8.52 6.87
C GLN A 349 10.09 -7.79 7.26
N TYR A 350 10.60 -8.05 8.46
CA TYR A 350 11.90 -7.59 8.94
C TYR A 350 12.54 -8.61 9.88
N ALA A 351 13.86 -8.50 10.09
CA ALA A 351 14.56 -9.25 11.14
C ALA A 351 14.73 -8.39 12.40
N ASP A 352 14.59 -9.00 13.57
CA ASP A 352 14.75 -8.32 14.87
C ASP A 352 16.13 -7.66 15.03
N ILE A 353 17.19 -8.33 14.56
CA ILE A 353 18.58 -7.87 14.65
C ILE A 353 18.91 -6.60 13.83
N ILE A 354 18.04 -6.18 12.91
CA ILE A 354 18.26 -4.99 12.07
C ILE A 354 17.13 -3.97 12.18
N GLN A 355 16.32 -4.04 13.23
CA GLN A 355 15.19 -3.11 13.42
C GLN A 355 15.65 -1.65 13.37
N ASP A 356 16.80 -1.34 13.94
CA ASP A 356 17.45 -0.01 13.95
C ASP A 356 17.93 0.47 12.57
N GLN A 357 18.03 -0.44 11.60
CA GLN A 357 18.41 -0.15 10.21
C GLN A 357 17.20 -0.03 9.27
N THR A 358 15.99 -0.29 9.77
CA THR A 358 14.76 -0.06 9.00
C THR A 358 14.40 1.44 8.94
N PRO A 359 13.56 1.90 7.99
CA PRO A 359 13.17 3.31 7.94
C PRO A 359 12.51 3.82 9.24
N PRO A 360 12.77 5.07 9.68
CA PRO A 360 12.35 5.55 11.00
C PRO A 360 10.85 5.46 11.30
N LYS A 361 9.99 5.59 10.28
CA LYS A 361 8.54 5.42 10.45
C LYS A 361 8.18 3.97 10.77
N LEU A 362 8.80 3.01 10.08
CA LEU A 362 8.63 1.59 10.36
C LEU A 362 9.14 1.22 11.76
N GLN A 363 10.30 1.77 12.17
CA GLN A 363 10.81 1.56 13.54
C GLN A 363 9.78 1.92 14.60
N LYS A 364 9.10 3.07 14.44
CA LYS A 364 8.05 3.52 15.36
C LYS A 364 6.82 2.61 15.33
N THR A 365 6.44 2.10 14.16
CA THR A 365 5.36 1.10 14.07
C THR A 365 5.72 -0.18 14.80
N ILE A 366 6.95 -0.68 14.64
CA ILE A 366 7.42 -1.88 15.31
C ILE A 366 7.43 -1.66 16.83
N GLN A 367 8.00 -0.54 17.30
CA GLN A 367 8.02 -0.19 18.72
C GLN A 367 6.61 -0.15 19.34
N ALA A 368 5.64 0.43 18.63
CA ALA A 368 4.26 0.49 19.11
C ALA A 368 3.61 -0.91 19.15
N TRP A 369 3.88 -1.76 18.16
CA TRP A 369 3.39 -3.14 18.17
C TRP A 369 4.02 -3.97 19.29
N ASP A 370 5.33 -3.85 19.51
CA ASP A 370 6.04 -4.55 20.58
C ASP A 370 5.51 -4.13 21.95
N GLN A 371 5.30 -2.83 22.17
CA GLN A 371 4.71 -2.32 23.41
C GLN A 371 3.30 -2.86 23.66
N LEU A 372 2.49 -2.98 22.61
CA LEU A 372 1.12 -3.48 22.71
C LEU A 372 1.07 -5.00 22.94
N SER A 373 2.04 -5.72 22.36
CA SER A 373 2.04 -7.18 22.29
C SER A 373 2.87 -7.89 23.35
N ARG A 374 3.70 -7.16 24.11
CA ARG A 374 4.36 -7.67 25.31
C ARG A 374 3.31 -8.20 26.29
N SER A 375 3.49 -9.43 26.74
CA SER A 375 2.79 -9.90 27.93
C SER A 375 3.31 -9.09 29.11
N ASP A 376 2.41 -8.50 29.89
CA ASP A 376 2.74 -8.16 31.27
C ASP A 376 2.99 -9.52 31.96
N ALA A 377 4.25 -9.94 32.04
CA ALA A 377 4.57 -10.97 33.00
C ALA A 377 4.40 -10.32 34.39
N PRO A 378 3.69 -10.99 35.33
CA PRO A 378 3.55 -10.48 36.69
C PRO A 378 4.90 -10.27 37.38
#